data_AF-A0A848E4W2-F1
#
_entry.id   AF-A0A848E4W2-F1
#
_cell.length_a   1.000
_cell.length_b   1.000
_cell.length_c   1.000
_cell.angle_alpha   90.00
_cell.angle_beta   90.00
_cell.angle_gamma   90.00
#
_symmetry.space_group_name_H-M   'P 1'
#
loop_
_entity.id
_entity.type
_entity.pdbx_description
1 polymer ?
#
loop_
_entity_poly.entity_id
_entity_poly.type
_entity_poly.pdbx_seq_one_letter_code
_entity_poly.pdbx_strand_id
1 'polypeptide(L)'
;SGEETTTTKQVSENLNVSNASASEAVQKLEEDKLVCRVPYKGFTLSPPGKKLGKELREKNQKLEKIFRKAEVEDPEKEAEKVENHISSEAVEKLLSKLD
;
A
#
# COMPACT_ATOMS: atom_id res chain seq x y z
N SER A 1 -11.04 -18.05 9.61
CA SER A 1 -9.95 -17.10 9.78
C SER A 1 -10.56 -15.75 10.04
N GLY A 2 -10.43 -15.20 11.25
CA GLY A 2 -11.01 -13.90 11.58
C GLY A 2 -10.36 -12.81 10.75
N GLU A 3 -11.11 -11.77 10.38
CA GLU A 3 -10.51 -10.58 9.77
C GLU A 3 -9.49 -9.99 10.74
N GLU A 4 -8.23 -9.88 10.32
CA GLU A 4 -7.19 -9.22 11.10
C GLU A 4 -7.55 -7.74 11.28
N THR A 5 -7.51 -7.29 12.52
CA THR A 5 -7.72 -5.90 12.92
C THR A 5 -6.40 -5.30 13.38
N THR A 6 -6.22 -4.01 13.16
CA THR A 6 -5.07 -3.26 13.65
C THR A 6 -5.50 -2.01 14.40
N THR A 7 -4.59 -1.41 15.16
CA THR A 7 -4.80 -0.18 15.92
C THR A 7 -3.92 0.95 15.40
N THR A 8 -4.31 2.20 15.66
CA THR A 8 -3.51 3.37 15.27
C THR A 8 -2.10 3.32 15.88
N LYS A 9 -1.97 2.80 17.11
CA LYS A 9 -0.67 2.59 17.76
C LYS A 9 0.20 1.63 16.94
N GLN A 10 -0.33 0.47 16.56
CA GLN A 10 0.41 -0.50 15.73
C GLN A 10 0.79 0.10 14.36
N VAL A 11 -0.09 0.88 13.73
CA VAL A 11 0.23 1.57 12.48
C VAL A 11 1.36 2.59 12.69
N SER A 12 1.31 3.37 13.76
CA SER A 12 2.36 4.36 14.05
C SER A 12 3.73 3.71 14.30
N GLU A 13 3.76 2.59 15.01
CA GLU A 13 4.97 1.83 15.30
C GLU A 13 5.53 1.16 14.04
N ASN A 14 4.68 0.53 13.23
CA ASN A 14 5.11 -0.18 12.01
C ASN A 14 5.60 0.76 10.90
N LEU A 15 5.00 1.95 10.79
CA LEU A 15 5.36 2.95 9.77
C LEU A 15 6.34 4.01 10.29
N ASN A 16 6.75 3.92 11.56
CA ASN A 16 7.63 4.88 12.22
C ASN A 16 7.16 6.35 12.05
N VAL A 17 5.87 6.58 12.28
CA VAL A 17 5.23 7.91 12.24
C VAL A 17 4.63 8.26 13.60
N SER A 18 4.27 9.53 13.80
CA SER A 18 3.59 9.93 15.04
C SER A 18 2.19 9.31 15.15
N ASN A 19 1.72 9.07 16.39
CA ASN A 19 0.34 8.60 16.63
C ASN A 19 -0.70 9.58 16.05
N ALA A 20 -0.44 10.89 16.08
CA ALA A 20 -1.31 11.90 15.50
C ALA A 20 -1.41 11.74 13.98
N SER A 21 -0.26 11.63 13.29
CA SER A 21 -0.20 11.43 11.84
C SER A 21 -0.89 10.13 11.40
N ALA A 22 -0.68 9.04 12.14
CA ALA A 22 -1.37 7.78 11.89
C ALA A 22 -2.89 7.92 12.09
N SER A 23 -3.33 8.64 13.11
CA SER A 23 -4.76 8.88 13.36
C SER A 23 -5.41 9.69 12.24
N GLU A 24 -4.76 10.76 11.78
CA GLU A 24 -5.23 11.58 10.65
C GLU A 24 -5.34 10.75 9.36
N ALA A 25 -4.34 9.90 9.08
CA ALA A 25 -4.36 9.02 7.92
C ALA A 25 -5.50 8.00 7.98
N VAL A 26 -5.68 7.34 9.14
CA VAL A 26 -6.78 6.38 9.35
C VAL A 26 -8.14 7.06 9.22
N GLN A 27 -8.30 8.28 9.73
CA GLN A 27 -9.54 9.04 9.59
C GLN A 27 -9.86 9.32 8.12
N LYS A 28 -8.89 9.74 7.31
CA LYS A 28 -9.08 9.94 5.86
C LYS A 28 -9.50 8.65 5.16
N LEU A 29 -8.86 7.53 5.49
CA LEU A 29 -9.25 6.21 4.96
C LEU A 29 -10.67 5.81 5.36
N GLU A 30 -11.14 6.23 6.55
CA GLU A 30 -12.51 5.98 7.02
C GLU A 30 -13.51 6.85 6.24
N GLU A 31 -13.19 8.13 6.02
CA GLU A 31 -13.96 9.07 5.17
C GLU A 31 -14.08 8.56 3.72
N ASP A 32 -13.01 7.99 3.18
CA ASP A 32 -12.95 7.35 1.87
C ASP A 32 -13.58 5.94 1.83
N LYS A 33 -14.08 5.44 2.96
CA LYS A 33 -14.70 4.10 3.12
C LYS A 33 -13.75 2.94 2.81
N LEU A 34 -12.45 3.14 2.95
CA LEU A 34 -11.40 2.13 2.74
C LEU A 34 -11.09 1.32 4.00
N VAL A 35 -11.42 1.85 5.19
CA VAL A 35 -11.36 1.12 6.46
C VAL A 35 -12.71 1.11 7.17
N CYS A 36 -12.91 0.13 8.05
CA CYS A 36 -14.08 0.01 8.91
C CYS A 36 -13.63 -0.18 10.35
N ARG A 37 -14.24 0.58 11.27
CA ARG A 37 -13.95 0.48 12.69
C ARG A 37 -14.57 -0.78 13.29
N VAL A 38 -13.79 -1.47 14.11
CA VAL A 38 -14.21 -2.68 14.82
C VAL A 38 -14.20 -2.38 16.32
N PRO A 39 -15.36 -2.37 17.00
CA PRO A 39 -15.44 -2.03 18.42
C PRO A 39 -14.44 -2.82 19.26
N TYR A 40 -13.67 -2.10 20.09
CA TYR A 40 -12.63 -2.63 20.97
C TYR A 40 -11.45 -3.36 20.27
N LYS A 41 -11.42 -3.41 18.93
CA LYS A 41 -10.38 -4.11 18.15
C LYS A 41 -9.60 -3.20 17.20
N GLY A 42 -10.00 -1.94 17.05
CA GLY A 42 -9.36 -0.97 16.17
C GLY A 42 -10.11 -0.86 14.84
N PHE A 43 -9.45 -1.18 13.73
CA PHE A 43 -10.01 -1.10 12.39
C PHE A 43 -9.49 -2.21 11.48
N THR A 44 -10.22 -2.48 10.41
CA THR A 44 -9.82 -3.39 9.33
C THR A 44 -10.11 -2.75 7.97
N LEU A 45 -9.54 -3.30 6.90
CA LEU A 45 -9.85 -2.84 5.55
C LEU A 45 -11.28 -3.24 5.17
N SER A 46 -12.01 -2.30 4.58
CA SER A 46 -13.29 -2.59 3.93
C SER A 46 -13.05 -3.42 2.64
N PRO A 47 -14.09 -4.03 2.03
CA PRO A 47 -13.94 -4.69 0.74
C PRO A 47 -13.28 -3.80 -0.36
N PRO A 48 -13.66 -2.53 -0.57
CA PRO A 48 -12.95 -1.67 -1.51
C PRO A 48 -11.52 -1.34 -1.05
N GLY A 49 -11.27 -1.18 0.26
CA GLY A 49 -9.91 -1.01 0.79
C GLY A 49 -8.99 -2.21 0.52
N LYS A 50 -9.49 -3.43 0.69
CA LYS A 50 -8.76 -4.67 0.35
C LYS A 50 -8.45 -4.74 -1.14
N LYS A 51 -9.42 -4.37 -2.00
CA LYS A 51 -9.24 -4.34 -3.45
C LYS A 51 -8.15 -3.33 -3.84
N LEU A 52 -8.25 -2.09 -3.36
CA LEU A 52 -7.27 -1.05 -3.64
C LEU A 52 -5.87 -1.43 -3.14
N GLY A 53 -5.77 -1.94 -1.91
CA GLY A 53 -4.49 -2.42 -1.36
C GLY A 53 -3.86 -3.52 -2.19
N LYS A 54 -4.66 -4.43 -2.75
CA LYS A 54 -4.19 -5.47 -3.68
C LYS A 54 -3.66 -4.87 -4.98
N GLU A 55 -4.38 -3.92 -5.58
CA GLU A 55 -3.97 -3.23 -6.81
C GLU A 55 -2.66 -2.45 -6.63
N LEU A 56 -2.51 -1.73 -5.50
CA LEU A 56 -1.29 -1.02 -5.16
C LEU A 56 -0.10 -1.97 -4.97
N ARG A 57 -0.30 -3.08 -4.25
CA ARG A 57 0.72 -4.12 -4.06
C ARG A 57 1.13 -4.77 -5.38
N GLU A 58 0.17 -5.10 -6.24
CA GLU A 58 0.45 -5.68 -7.56
C GLU A 58 1.27 -4.72 -8.43
N LYS A 59 0.92 -3.42 -8.43
CA LYS A 59 1.68 -2.40 -9.14
C LYS A 59 3.12 -2.28 -8.63
N ASN A 60 3.31 -2.24 -7.31
CA ASN A 60 4.64 -2.20 -6.69
C ASN A 60 5.49 -3.42 -7.08
N GLN A 61 4.92 -4.63 -7.02
CA GLN A 61 5.62 -5.87 -7.45
C GLN A 61 6.01 -5.87 -8.92
N LYS A 62 5.20 -5.27 -9.80
CA LYS A 62 5.54 -5.10 -11.22
C LYS A 62 6.71 -4.14 -11.41
N LEU A 63 6.74 -3.02 -10.67
CA LEU A 63 7.87 -2.10 -10.65
C LEU A 63 9.15 -2.77 -10.16
N GLU A 64 9.09 -3.52 -9.05
CA GLU A 64 10.23 -4.30 -8.58
C GLU A 64 10.75 -5.26 -9.65
N LYS A 65 9.85 -5.97 -10.36
CA LYS A 65 10.25 -6.87 -11.46
C LYS A 65 10.95 -6.11 -12.58
N ILE A 66 10.46 -4.91 -12.93
CA ILE A 66 11.10 -4.04 -13.93
C ILE A 66 12.51 -3.65 -13.48
N PHE A 67 12.66 -3.15 -12.25
CA PHE A 67 13.96 -2.69 -11.74
C PHE A 67 14.95 -3.83 -11.50
N ARG A 68 14.49 -5.00 -11.03
CA ARG A 68 15.32 -6.22 -10.94
C ARG A 68 15.85 -6.63 -12.31
N LYS A 69 15.02 -6.56 -13.36
CA LYS A 69 15.43 -6.90 -14.74
C LYS A 69 16.43 -5.89 -15.31
N ALA A 70 16.36 -4.64 -14.87
CA ALA A 70 17.30 -3.58 -15.20
C ALA A 70 18.57 -3.57 -14.32
N GLU A 71 18.74 -4.55 -13.41
CA GLU A 71 19.90 -4.68 -12.52
C GLU A 71 20.15 -3.44 -11.64
N VAL A 72 19.07 -2.77 -11.22
CA VAL A 72 19.13 -1.68 -10.24
C VAL A 72 19.60 -2.22 -8.88
N GLU A 73 20.43 -1.45 -8.17
CA GLU A 73 21.04 -1.85 -6.89
C GLU A 73 20.02 -2.17 -5.79
N ASP A 74 18.95 -1.37 -5.68
CA ASP A 74 17.88 -1.53 -4.68
C ASP A 74 16.50 -1.41 -5.36
N PRO A 75 16.03 -2.47 -6.04
CA PRO A 75 14.83 -2.43 -6.87
C PRO A 75 13.56 -2.23 -6.05
N GLU A 76 13.52 -2.72 -4.80
CA GLU A 76 12.41 -2.50 -3.86
C GLU A 76 12.27 -1.02 -3.50
N LYS A 77 13.39 -0.37 -3.11
CA LYS A 77 13.38 1.05 -2.74
C LYS A 77 13.11 1.96 -3.93
N GLU A 78 13.59 1.62 -5.13
CA GLU A 78 13.25 2.38 -6.33
C GLU A 78 11.78 2.20 -6.72
N ALA A 79 11.20 1.01 -6.56
CA ALA A 79 9.77 0.81 -6.73
C ALA A 79 8.95 1.70 -5.79
N GLU A 80 9.28 1.75 -4.50
CA GLU A 80 8.60 2.59 -3.50
C GLU A 80 8.63 4.08 -3.86
N LYS A 81 9.78 4.61 -4.29
CA LYS A 81 9.90 6.03 -4.68
C LYS A 81 9.02 6.40 -5.88
N VAL A 82 8.88 5.47 -6.83
CA VAL A 82 8.24 5.73 -8.12
C VAL A 82 6.75 5.36 -8.11
N GLU A 83 6.31 4.42 -7.26
CA GLU A 83 4.96 3.86 -7.31
C GLU A 83 3.85 4.91 -7.26
N ASN A 84 4.04 6.00 -6.50
CA ASN A 84 3.06 7.06 -6.33
C ASN A 84 3.05 8.08 -7.49
N HIS A 85 4.06 8.05 -8.36
CA HIS A 85 4.28 9.02 -9.43
C HIS A 85 4.03 8.44 -10.83
N ILE A 86 4.07 7.11 -10.99
CA ILE A 86 3.86 6.43 -12.27
C ILE A 86 2.42 5.92 -12.40
N SER A 87 1.81 5.96 -13.59
CA SER A 87 0.48 5.37 -13.80
C SER A 87 0.55 3.85 -13.92
N SER A 88 -0.50 3.13 -13.53
CA SER A 88 -0.57 1.67 -13.71
C SER A 88 -0.44 1.28 -15.18
N GLU A 89 -1.00 2.07 -16.11
CA GLU A 89 -0.86 1.85 -17.55
C GLU A 89 0.61 1.87 -18.00
N ALA A 90 1.40 2.83 -17.51
CA ALA A 90 2.81 2.91 -17.84
C ALA A 90 3.58 1.70 -17.30
N VAL A 91 3.26 1.24 -16.08
CA VAL A 91 3.84 0.02 -15.49
C VAL A 91 3.52 -1.21 -16.34
N GLU A 92 2.27 -1.41 -16.76
CA GLU A 92 1.91 -2.53 -17.63
C GLU A 92 2.65 -2.48 -18.97
N LYS A 93 2.73 -1.30 -19.59
CA LYS A 93 3.43 -1.13 -20.87
C LYS A 93 4.91 -1.45 -20.74
N LEU A 94 5.59 -0.92 -19.72
CA LEU A 94 7.00 -1.21 -19.48
C LEU A 94 7.22 -2.70 -19.22
N LEU A 95 6.39 -3.31 -18.39
CA LEU A 95 6.49 -4.74 -18.09
C LEU A 95 6.33 -5.61 -19.34
N SER A 96 5.39 -5.27 -20.22
CA SER A 96 5.17 -5.97 -21.50
C SER A 96 6.33 -5.89 -22.49
N LYS A 97 7.31 -5.01 -22.25
CA LYS A 97 8.53 -4.87 -23.08
C LYS A 97 9.73 -5.63 -22.52
N LEU A 98 9.59 -6.25 -21.34
CA LEU A 98 10.64 -7.04 -20.70
C LEU A 98 10.63 -8.52 -21.10
N ASP A 99 9.62 -8.92 -21.88
CA ASP A 99 9.51 -10.23 -22.53
C ASP A 99 10.22 -10.24 -23.89
#